data_AF-A0A347UI25-F1
#
_entry.id   AF-A0A347UI25-F1
#
_cell.length_a   1.000
_cell.length_b   1.000
_cell.length_c   1.000
_cell.angle_alpha   90.00
_cell.angle_beta   90.00
_cell.angle_gamma   90.00
#
_symmetry.space_group_name_H-M   'P 1'
#
loop_
_entity.id
_entity.type
_entity.pdbx_description
1 polymer ?
#
loop_
_entity_poly.entity_id
_entity_poly.type
_entity_poly.pdbx_seq_one_letter_code
_entity_poly.pdbx_strand_id
1 'polypeptide(L)'
;MFCWRDGGSVKSNCAKGVSGMFRKLWQSGMIALARSRRVRNFAQHSRATSFLSGKYVSGETPAAGIKRAQELLAGNGIRSSLFYMGEYVDDWDLVTQNIDNKLDVAARLGQAGLDVHVSVDPTQIGHHLDPDVVAGHAERIAKAVQAAVGNKGGVNCLMFDMEDASLNDPTIAVHNRMQDMGLPVALTLQAYLRRTRQDLQAQIARGSRVRLVKGAFAAPPDIAFTKRADIKANSRALIGDMLSQQARENGFYPIIATHDTALQDFTIETARANGWAAGDYEFEMLLGVREDVAKALAAKGERVRLYVPFGRDWWPHAARRIGENPANAMLLMRSLFS
;
A
#
# COMPACT_ATOMS: atom_id res chain seq x y z
N MET A 1 42.48 -24.46 -18.20
CA MET A 1 42.97 -24.68 -19.58
C MET A 1 41.71 -24.90 -20.42
N PHE A 2 41.05 -23.87 -20.95
CA PHE A 2 41.48 -23.03 -22.07
C PHE A 2 41.10 -21.56 -21.86
N CYS A 3 42.00 -20.70 -22.33
CA CYS A 3 41.89 -19.26 -22.42
C CYS A 3 41.48 -18.90 -23.86
N TRP A 4 40.62 -17.90 -24.04
CA TRP A 4 40.71 -17.02 -25.21
C TRP A 4 40.35 -15.59 -24.81
N ARG A 5 41.13 -14.65 -25.35
CA ARG A 5 41.29 -13.24 -25.01
C ARG A 5 40.44 -12.34 -25.93
N ASP A 6 40.09 -11.19 -25.35
CA ASP A 6 40.03 -9.81 -25.88
C ASP A 6 39.33 -9.43 -27.20
N GLY A 7 38.52 -8.37 -27.11
CA GLY A 7 38.43 -7.35 -28.14
C GLY A 7 37.04 -6.71 -28.34
N GLY A 8 36.92 -5.40 -28.08
CA GLY A 8 35.92 -4.57 -28.76
C GLY A 8 35.02 -3.71 -27.88
N SER A 9 35.48 -2.50 -27.59
CA SER A 9 34.70 -1.43 -26.98
C SER A 9 33.69 -0.78 -27.96
N VAL A 10 32.68 -0.12 -27.39
CA VAL A 10 31.88 1.00 -27.95
C VAL A 10 30.65 0.62 -28.78
N LYS A 11 29.48 0.60 -28.11
CA LYS A 11 28.25 1.39 -28.43
C LYS A 11 27.07 0.89 -27.58
N SER A 12 26.78 1.52 -26.44
CA SER A 12 25.44 1.37 -25.82
C SER A 12 24.98 2.56 -24.96
N ASN A 13 25.46 3.78 -25.19
CA ASN A 13 25.04 4.94 -24.39
C ASN A 13 23.89 5.79 -24.96
N CYS A 14 23.36 5.48 -26.15
CA CYS A 14 22.22 6.24 -26.70
C CYS A 14 20.84 5.69 -26.32
N ALA A 15 20.68 4.38 -26.09
CA ALA A 15 19.35 3.78 -25.89
C ALA A 15 18.79 3.94 -24.45
N LYS A 16 19.65 4.19 -23.45
CA LYS A 16 19.22 4.38 -22.04
C LYS A 16 18.69 5.78 -21.76
N GLY A 17 19.13 6.80 -22.51
CA GLY A 17 18.71 8.20 -22.34
C GLY A 17 17.29 8.48 -22.84
N VAL A 18 16.92 7.91 -24.00
CA VAL A 18 15.61 8.13 -24.64
C VAL A 18 14.46 7.50 -23.84
N SER A 19 14.68 6.29 -23.29
CA SER A 19 13.72 5.59 -22.42
C SER A 19 13.46 6.33 -21.09
N GLY A 20 14.50 6.89 -20.47
CA GLY A 20 14.39 7.66 -19.22
C GLY A 20 13.71 9.02 -19.41
N MET A 21 14.00 9.71 -20.51
CA MET A 21 13.39 11.00 -20.84
C MET A 21 11.91 10.84 -21.23
N PHE A 22 11.58 9.81 -22.02
CA PHE A 22 10.19 9.48 -22.35
C PHE A 22 9.39 9.12 -21.09
N ARG A 23 9.96 8.34 -20.17
CA ARG A 23 9.30 7.98 -18.90
C ARG A 23 9.08 9.18 -17.98
N LYS A 24 10.03 10.12 -17.92
CA LYS A 24 9.89 11.37 -17.15
C LYS A 24 8.82 12.28 -17.77
N LEU A 25 8.85 12.51 -19.08
CA LEU A 25 7.83 13.29 -19.80
C LEU A 25 6.44 12.66 -19.68
N TRP A 26 6.36 11.33 -19.74
CA TRP A 26 5.13 10.57 -19.51
C TRP A 26 4.59 10.71 -18.09
N GLN A 27 5.46 10.55 -17.07
CA GLN A 27 5.08 10.74 -15.68
C GLN A 27 4.63 12.18 -15.40
N SER A 28 5.35 13.18 -15.91
CA SER A 28 4.99 14.59 -15.80
C SER A 28 3.65 14.89 -16.50
N GLY A 29 3.40 14.32 -17.67
CA GLY A 29 2.12 14.44 -18.39
C GLY A 29 0.95 13.79 -17.64
N MET A 30 1.17 12.61 -17.05
CA MET A 30 0.15 11.94 -16.23
C MET A 30 -0.14 12.68 -14.92
N ILE A 31 0.89 13.28 -14.29
CA ILE A 31 0.70 14.15 -13.12
C ILE A 31 -0.11 15.40 -13.49
N ALA A 32 0.15 16.00 -14.65
CA ALA A 32 -0.63 17.14 -15.16
C ALA A 32 -2.08 16.74 -15.47
N LEU A 33 -2.31 15.58 -16.08
CA LEU A 33 -3.64 15.01 -16.33
C LEU A 33 -4.40 14.67 -15.03
N ALA A 34 -3.70 14.14 -14.02
CA ALA A 34 -4.28 13.84 -12.70
C ALA A 34 -4.70 15.11 -11.93
N ARG A 35 -4.00 16.23 -12.16
CA ARG A 35 -4.29 17.53 -11.52
C ARG A 35 -5.36 18.37 -12.24
N SER A 36 -5.77 17.99 -13.45
CA SER A 36 -6.76 18.76 -14.23
C SER A 36 -8.19 18.47 -13.76
N ARG A 37 -8.86 19.46 -13.16
CA ARG A 37 -10.28 19.38 -12.73
C ARG A 37 -11.23 19.03 -13.88
N ARG A 38 -10.97 19.50 -15.11
CA ARG A 38 -11.80 19.19 -16.30
C ARG A 38 -11.65 17.72 -16.75
N VAL A 39 -10.43 17.21 -16.74
CA VAL A 39 -10.14 15.80 -17.10
C VAL A 39 -10.65 14.86 -16.01
N ARG A 40 -10.47 15.23 -14.74
CA ARG A 40 -11.06 14.55 -13.59
C ARG A 40 -12.58 14.45 -13.71
N ASN A 41 -13.28 15.58 -13.94
CA ASN A 41 -14.73 15.58 -14.09
C ASN A 41 -15.18 14.76 -15.32
N PHE A 42 -14.51 14.88 -16.46
CA PHE A 42 -14.83 14.07 -17.64
C PHE A 42 -14.62 12.57 -17.40
N ALA A 43 -13.49 12.18 -16.81
CA ALA A 43 -13.18 10.78 -16.56
C ALA A 43 -14.05 10.15 -15.45
N GLN A 44 -14.41 10.92 -14.42
CA GLN A 44 -15.29 10.47 -13.33
C GLN A 44 -16.74 10.27 -13.81
N HIS A 45 -17.20 11.05 -14.81
CA HIS A 45 -18.59 11.02 -15.27
C HIS A 45 -18.79 10.33 -16.63
N SER A 46 -17.71 9.87 -17.28
CA SER A 46 -17.79 9.16 -18.57
C SER A 46 -17.98 7.66 -18.38
N ARG A 47 -18.98 7.09 -19.08
CA ARG A 47 -19.18 5.64 -19.15
C ARG A 47 -18.02 4.90 -19.81
N ALA A 48 -17.27 5.56 -20.71
CA ALA A 48 -16.13 4.97 -21.43
C ALA A 48 -14.93 4.66 -20.51
N THR A 49 -14.82 5.32 -19.36
CA THR A 49 -13.74 5.13 -18.36
C THR A 49 -14.16 4.29 -17.15
N SER A 50 -15.43 3.86 -17.07
CA SER A 50 -15.99 3.08 -15.95
C SER A 50 -15.39 1.67 -15.78
N PHE A 51 -14.86 1.07 -16.85
CA PHE A 51 -14.11 -0.20 -16.76
C PHE A 51 -12.78 -0.05 -15.99
N LEU A 52 -12.12 1.11 -16.12
CA LEU A 52 -10.86 1.38 -15.40
C LEU A 52 -11.12 1.64 -13.91
N SER A 53 -12.26 2.23 -13.55
CA SER A 53 -12.66 2.33 -12.15
C SER A 53 -12.90 0.93 -11.58
N GLY A 54 -13.72 0.08 -12.20
CA GLY A 54 -14.00 -1.27 -11.69
C GLY A 54 -12.78 -2.20 -11.54
N LYS A 55 -11.71 -1.98 -12.30
CA LYS A 55 -10.47 -2.78 -12.22
C LYS A 55 -9.57 -2.39 -11.04
N TYR A 56 -9.45 -1.09 -10.74
CA TYR A 56 -8.51 -0.58 -9.74
C TYR A 56 -9.17 -0.05 -8.49
N VAL A 57 -10.49 0.15 -8.50
CA VAL A 57 -11.28 0.83 -7.48
C VAL A 57 -12.59 0.05 -7.31
N SER A 58 -12.99 -0.22 -6.08
CA SER A 58 -14.20 -1.00 -5.80
C SER A 58 -15.50 -0.18 -5.88
N GLY A 59 -15.52 0.90 -6.66
CA GLY A 59 -16.65 1.85 -6.76
C GLY A 59 -16.54 3.07 -5.84
N GLU A 60 -17.57 3.93 -5.89
CA GLU A 60 -17.55 5.26 -5.25
C GLU A 60 -18.04 5.27 -3.80
N THR A 61 -18.57 4.15 -3.29
CA THR A 61 -19.23 4.08 -1.99
C THR A 61 -18.62 3.02 -1.07
N PRO A 62 -18.72 3.19 0.26
CA PRO A 62 -18.38 2.16 1.24
C PRO A 62 -19.00 0.80 0.90
N ALA A 63 -20.30 0.77 0.58
CA ALA A 63 -21.02 -0.46 0.24
C ALA A 63 -20.41 -1.22 -0.95
N ALA A 64 -19.93 -0.50 -1.97
CA ALA A 64 -19.28 -1.12 -3.11
C ALA A 64 -17.91 -1.72 -2.74
N GLY A 65 -17.16 -1.05 -1.86
CA GLY A 65 -15.93 -1.59 -1.25
C GLY A 65 -16.16 -2.87 -0.46
N ILE A 66 -17.20 -2.91 0.38
CA ILE A 66 -17.57 -4.10 1.16
C ILE A 66 -17.97 -5.25 0.25
N LYS A 67 -18.81 -4.99 -0.76
CA LYS A 67 -19.22 -6.02 -1.73
C LYS A 67 -18.00 -6.63 -2.43
N ARG A 68 -17.05 -5.79 -2.88
CA ARG A 68 -15.82 -6.27 -3.50
C ARG A 68 -14.99 -7.13 -2.55
N ALA A 69 -14.89 -6.74 -1.28
CA ALA A 69 -14.18 -7.53 -0.28
C ALA A 69 -14.83 -8.90 -0.02
N GLN A 70 -16.16 -8.98 -0.02
CA GLN A 70 -16.90 -10.25 0.08
C GLN A 70 -16.64 -11.16 -1.13
N GLU A 71 -16.67 -10.61 -2.34
CA GLU A 71 -16.38 -11.36 -3.58
C GLU A 71 -14.96 -11.93 -3.60
N LEU A 72 -13.97 -11.14 -3.17
CA LEU A 72 -12.57 -11.58 -3.09
C LEU A 72 -12.40 -12.74 -2.10
N LEU A 73 -13.02 -12.62 -0.93
CA LEU A 73 -12.95 -13.66 0.10
C LEU A 73 -13.67 -14.94 -0.34
N ALA A 74 -14.89 -14.83 -0.84
CA ALA A 74 -15.70 -15.98 -1.27
C ALA A 74 -15.09 -16.69 -2.48
N GLY A 75 -14.52 -15.94 -3.44
CA GLY A 75 -14.01 -16.51 -4.68
C GLY A 75 -12.61 -17.12 -4.58
N ASN A 76 -11.71 -16.53 -3.79
CA ASN A 76 -10.29 -16.92 -3.78
C ASN A 76 -9.66 -16.99 -2.38
N GLY A 77 -10.44 -16.81 -1.30
CA GLY A 77 -9.90 -16.70 0.05
C GLY A 77 -9.06 -15.44 0.28
N ILE A 78 -9.16 -14.45 -0.61
CA ILE A 78 -8.35 -13.22 -0.57
C ILE A 78 -9.02 -12.19 0.32
N ARG A 79 -8.27 -11.68 1.30
CA ARG A 79 -8.71 -10.65 2.26
C ARG A 79 -8.59 -9.26 1.66
N SER A 80 -9.12 -8.25 2.36
CA SER A 80 -9.10 -6.85 1.87
C SER A 80 -8.61 -5.87 2.93
N SER A 81 -7.88 -4.84 2.49
CA SER A 81 -7.58 -3.61 3.25
C SER A 81 -8.32 -2.46 2.57
N LEU A 82 -9.29 -1.87 3.24
CA LEU A 82 -10.12 -0.82 2.64
C LEU A 82 -9.46 0.54 2.82
N PHE A 83 -9.42 1.32 1.75
CA PHE A 83 -8.89 2.68 1.77
C PHE A 83 -9.85 3.65 1.09
N TYR A 84 -10.28 4.67 1.82
CA TYR A 84 -11.09 5.74 1.26
C TYR A 84 -10.20 6.75 0.53
N MET A 85 -10.45 6.93 -0.76
CA MET A 85 -9.85 7.99 -1.56
C MET A 85 -10.71 9.25 -1.42
N GLY A 86 -10.37 10.09 -0.45
CA GLY A 86 -10.89 11.45 -0.35
C GLY A 86 -10.12 12.44 -1.24
N GLU A 87 -10.66 13.66 -1.35
CA GLU A 87 -9.96 14.79 -1.97
C GLU A 87 -8.67 15.14 -1.20
N TYR A 88 -7.80 15.95 -1.84
CA TYR A 88 -6.72 16.60 -1.12
C TYR A 88 -7.32 17.41 0.01
N VAL A 89 -6.99 17.06 1.25
CA VAL A 89 -7.56 17.68 2.44
C VAL A 89 -6.87 19.01 2.69
N ASP A 90 -7.56 20.10 2.36
CA ASP A 90 -7.16 21.47 2.66
C ASP A 90 -8.18 22.21 3.55
N ASP A 91 -9.24 21.53 4.00
CA ASP A 91 -10.22 22.07 4.95
C ASP A 91 -10.73 21.01 5.96
N TRP A 92 -11.41 21.49 7.01
CA TRP A 92 -11.93 20.68 8.11
C TRP A 92 -13.16 19.84 7.73
N ASP A 93 -13.93 20.25 6.71
CA ASP A 93 -15.09 19.50 6.25
C ASP A 93 -14.64 18.20 5.57
N LEU A 94 -13.57 18.26 4.77
CA LEU A 94 -12.93 17.09 4.16
C LEU A 94 -12.28 16.17 5.20
N VAL A 95 -11.63 16.71 6.24
CA VAL A 95 -11.15 15.90 7.38
C VAL A 95 -12.29 15.12 8.01
N THR A 96 -13.39 15.82 8.32
CA THR A 96 -14.57 15.22 8.96
C THR A 96 -15.18 14.13 8.08
N GLN A 97 -15.35 14.42 6.79
CA GLN A 97 -15.85 13.44 5.82
C GLN A 97 -14.94 12.21 5.73
N ASN A 98 -13.61 12.38 5.72
CA ASN A 98 -12.66 11.27 5.68
C ASN A 98 -12.73 10.39 6.92
N ILE A 99 -12.91 10.99 8.10
CA ILE A 99 -13.07 10.27 9.36
C ILE A 99 -14.39 9.50 9.33
N ASP A 100 -15.50 10.15 8.99
CA ASP A 100 -16.82 9.52 8.99
C ASP A 100 -16.91 8.35 7.99
N ASN A 101 -16.29 8.45 6.81
CA ASN A 101 -16.18 7.34 5.86
C ASN A 101 -15.39 6.16 6.44
N LYS A 102 -14.32 6.42 7.20
CA LYS A 102 -13.53 5.35 7.85
C LYS A 102 -14.33 4.67 8.97
N LEU A 103 -15.11 5.43 9.73
CA LEU A 103 -16.01 4.88 10.76
C LEU A 103 -17.12 4.01 10.14
N ASP A 104 -17.76 4.48 9.06
CA ASP A 104 -18.79 3.72 8.35
C ASP A 104 -18.22 2.42 7.76
N VAL A 105 -17.02 2.47 7.16
CA VAL A 105 -16.37 1.25 6.65
C VAL A 105 -16.00 0.29 7.77
N ALA A 106 -15.44 0.76 8.89
CA ALA A 106 -15.11 -0.11 10.01
C ALA A 106 -16.36 -0.86 10.51
N ALA A 107 -17.47 -0.14 10.70
CA ALA A 107 -18.74 -0.74 11.12
C ALA A 107 -19.26 -1.77 10.11
N ARG A 108 -19.26 -1.44 8.81
CA ARG A 108 -19.75 -2.34 7.76
C ARG A 108 -18.89 -3.59 7.59
N LEU A 109 -17.57 -3.49 7.72
CA LEU A 109 -16.67 -4.64 7.70
C LEU A 109 -17.02 -5.62 8.83
N GLY A 110 -17.19 -5.12 10.05
CA GLY A 110 -17.58 -5.92 11.20
C GLY A 110 -18.94 -6.62 11.03
N GLN A 111 -19.94 -5.88 10.54
CA GLN A 111 -21.28 -6.40 10.22
C GLN A 111 -21.23 -7.50 9.13
N ALA A 112 -20.41 -7.31 8.10
CA ALA A 112 -20.20 -8.28 7.03
C ALA A 112 -19.36 -9.50 7.47
N GLY A 113 -18.77 -9.49 8.67
CA GLY A 113 -17.88 -10.55 9.15
C GLY A 113 -16.57 -10.65 8.40
N LEU A 114 -16.12 -9.53 7.82
CA LEU A 114 -14.81 -9.40 7.21
C LEU A 114 -13.79 -8.89 8.22
N ASP A 115 -12.50 -9.01 7.88
CA ASP A 115 -11.44 -8.32 8.61
C ASP A 115 -11.70 -6.81 8.61
N VAL A 116 -11.69 -6.20 9.79
CA VAL A 116 -11.75 -4.74 9.98
C VAL A 116 -10.35 -4.17 9.78
N HIS A 117 -9.93 -4.12 8.52
CA HIS A 117 -8.63 -3.60 8.11
C HIS A 117 -8.81 -2.33 7.28
N VAL A 118 -8.56 -1.17 7.90
CA VAL A 118 -8.79 0.15 7.31
C VAL A 118 -7.46 0.90 7.24
N SER A 119 -7.10 1.44 6.08
CA SER A 119 -5.89 2.25 5.92
C SER A 119 -6.19 3.76 6.03
N VAL A 120 -5.24 4.51 6.60
CA VAL A 120 -5.33 5.95 6.78
C VAL A 120 -3.98 6.62 6.52
N ASP A 121 -4.02 7.68 5.72
CA ASP A 121 -2.93 8.65 5.63
C ASP A 121 -3.12 9.73 6.72
N PRO A 122 -2.09 10.10 7.50
CA PRO A 122 -2.17 11.19 8.47
C PRO A 122 -2.72 12.50 7.90
N THR A 123 -2.39 12.83 6.65
CA THR A 123 -2.89 14.04 5.99
C THR A 123 -4.40 14.00 5.76
N GLN A 124 -4.98 12.81 5.55
CA GLN A 124 -6.44 12.66 5.41
C GLN A 124 -7.21 12.98 6.69
N ILE A 125 -6.54 12.97 7.85
CA ILE A 125 -7.14 13.21 9.16
C ILE A 125 -6.61 14.48 9.84
N GLY A 126 -6.06 15.41 9.04
CA GLY A 126 -5.80 16.78 9.47
C GLY A 126 -4.35 17.17 9.70
N HIS A 127 -3.36 16.32 9.39
CA HIS A 127 -1.95 16.63 9.69
C HIS A 127 -1.46 17.96 9.10
N HIS A 128 -1.92 18.35 7.90
CA HIS A 128 -1.54 19.63 7.30
C HIS A 128 -2.27 20.85 7.90
N LEU A 129 -3.41 20.64 8.56
CA LEU A 129 -4.18 21.71 9.20
C LEU A 129 -3.71 21.94 10.63
N ASP A 130 -3.63 20.85 11.40
CA ASP A 130 -3.16 20.84 12.78
C ASP A 130 -2.61 19.45 13.14
N PRO A 131 -1.28 19.28 13.25
CA PRO A 131 -0.69 18.02 13.68
C PRO A 131 -1.16 17.52 15.05
N ASP A 132 -1.59 18.41 15.96
CA ASP A 132 -1.93 18.05 17.33
C ASP A 132 -3.28 17.31 17.41
N VAL A 133 -4.18 17.51 16.44
CA VAL A 133 -5.48 16.80 16.42
C VAL A 133 -5.39 15.38 15.86
N VAL A 134 -4.33 15.06 15.11
CA VAL A 134 -4.19 13.79 14.37
C VAL A 134 -4.29 12.59 15.31
N ALA A 135 -3.67 12.67 16.49
CA ALA A 135 -3.71 11.61 17.48
C ALA A 135 -5.15 11.33 17.98
N GLY A 136 -5.94 12.38 18.22
CA GLY A 136 -7.33 12.25 18.64
C GLY A 136 -8.23 11.66 17.54
N HIS A 137 -8.02 12.06 16.29
CA HIS A 137 -8.74 11.49 15.15
C HIS A 137 -8.38 10.02 14.91
N ALA A 138 -7.10 9.68 14.97
CA ALA A 138 -6.62 8.31 14.91
C ALA A 138 -7.20 7.44 16.02
N GLU A 139 -7.23 7.95 17.26
CA GLU A 139 -7.81 7.25 18.41
C GLU A 139 -9.30 6.94 18.20
N ARG A 140 -10.08 7.92 17.71
CA ARG A 140 -11.51 7.74 17.39
C ARG A 140 -11.71 6.62 16.37
N ILE A 141 -10.91 6.60 15.30
CA ILE A 141 -11.01 5.57 14.25
C ILE A 141 -10.56 4.21 14.78
N ALA A 142 -9.44 4.13 15.50
CA ALA A 142 -8.91 2.87 16.02
C ALA A 142 -9.85 2.23 17.07
N LYS A 143 -10.53 3.04 17.89
CA LYS A 143 -11.61 2.56 18.77
C LYS A 143 -12.80 2.01 18.00
N ALA A 144 -13.20 2.65 16.90
CA ALA A 144 -14.26 2.14 16.04
C ALA A 144 -13.87 0.82 15.36
N VAL A 145 -12.61 0.68 14.92
CA VAL A 145 -12.06 -0.59 14.44
C VAL A 145 -12.17 -1.64 15.53
N GLN A 146 -11.68 -1.37 16.74
CA GLN A 146 -11.74 -2.30 17.88
C GLN A 146 -13.18 -2.75 18.18
N ALA A 147 -14.12 -1.82 18.22
CA ALA A 147 -15.53 -2.11 18.48
C ALA A 147 -16.17 -2.99 17.40
N ALA A 148 -15.77 -2.83 16.13
CA ALA A 148 -16.34 -3.56 15.01
C ALA A 148 -15.85 -5.01 14.88
N VAL A 149 -14.69 -5.37 15.45
CA VAL A 149 -14.10 -6.72 15.34
C VAL A 149 -15.01 -7.80 15.96
N GLY A 150 -15.59 -7.53 17.13
CA GLY A 150 -16.29 -8.54 17.94
C GLY A 150 -15.38 -9.72 18.31
N ASN A 151 -15.92 -10.95 18.35
CA ASN A 151 -15.19 -12.19 18.69
C ASN A 151 -14.62 -12.92 17.46
N LYS A 152 -14.46 -12.25 16.32
CA LYS A 152 -14.07 -12.90 15.06
C LYS A 152 -12.55 -12.93 14.92
N GLY A 153 -12.01 -14.07 14.45
CA GLY A 153 -10.59 -14.19 14.09
C GLY A 153 -10.26 -13.39 12.83
N GLY A 154 -8.97 -13.11 12.60
CA GLY A 154 -8.50 -12.33 11.44
C GLY A 154 -7.44 -11.30 11.83
N VAL A 155 -7.01 -10.49 10.86
CA VAL A 155 -6.11 -9.36 11.11
C VAL A 155 -6.93 -8.08 11.02
N ASN A 156 -7.17 -7.46 12.17
CA ASN A 156 -7.97 -6.25 12.31
C ASN A 156 -7.07 -5.13 12.80
N CYS A 157 -7.05 -4.02 12.07
CA CYS A 157 -6.30 -2.84 12.48
C CYS A 157 -6.67 -1.59 11.69
N LEU A 158 -6.45 -0.45 12.34
CA LEU A 158 -6.19 0.80 11.64
C LEU A 158 -4.72 0.80 11.19
N MET A 159 -4.51 0.69 9.88
CA MET A 159 -3.19 0.74 9.26
C MET A 159 -2.82 2.19 8.94
N PHE A 160 -1.77 2.69 9.58
CA PHE A 160 -1.17 3.97 9.22
C PHE A 160 -0.31 3.80 7.97
N ASP A 161 -0.78 4.38 6.87
CA ASP A 161 -0.02 4.46 5.64
C ASP A 161 1.10 5.50 5.78
N MET A 162 2.23 5.23 5.13
CA MET A 162 3.42 6.07 5.21
C MET A 162 3.56 6.92 3.97
N GLU A 163 3.41 8.23 4.18
CA GLU A 163 3.52 9.28 3.18
C GLU A 163 5.00 9.64 2.90
N ASP A 164 5.32 10.89 2.59
CA ASP A 164 6.71 11.28 2.34
C ASP A 164 7.57 11.34 3.62
N ALA A 165 8.88 11.55 3.42
CA ALA A 165 9.89 11.50 4.48
C ALA A 165 9.61 12.42 5.67
N SER A 166 8.90 13.54 5.45
CA SER A 166 8.53 14.49 6.51
C SER A 166 7.51 13.93 7.51
N LEU A 167 6.77 12.89 7.12
CA LEU A 167 5.70 12.29 7.91
C LEU A 167 6.12 11.02 8.64
N ASN A 168 7.36 10.55 8.49
CA ASN A 168 7.84 9.34 9.15
C ASN A 168 7.73 9.42 10.68
N ASP A 169 8.39 10.41 11.29
CA ASP A 169 8.40 10.56 12.75
C ASP A 169 7.02 10.83 13.35
N PRO A 170 6.20 11.79 12.84
CA PRO A 170 4.88 12.02 13.42
C PRO A 170 3.95 10.81 13.26
N THR A 171 4.02 10.08 12.14
CA THR A 171 3.20 8.87 11.93
C THR A 171 3.61 7.75 12.90
N ILE A 172 4.92 7.50 13.06
CA ILE A 172 5.43 6.51 14.01
C ILE A 172 5.01 6.87 15.44
N ALA A 173 5.07 8.15 15.81
CA ALA A 173 4.67 8.62 17.14
C ALA A 173 3.18 8.38 17.41
N VAL A 174 2.31 8.73 16.46
CA VAL A 174 0.86 8.47 16.56
C VAL A 174 0.59 6.97 16.66
N HIS A 175 1.19 6.16 15.79
CA HIS A 175 1.05 4.70 15.85
C HIS A 175 1.45 4.14 17.21
N ASN A 176 2.65 4.50 17.70
CA ASN A 176 3.15 3.99 18.98
C ASN A 176 2.23 4.35 20.13
N ARG A 177 1.74 5.60 20.18
CA ARG A 177 0.76 6.04 21.19
C ARG A 177 -0.51 5.20 21.16
N MET A 178 -1.07 4.93 19.97
CA MET A 178 -2.27 4.09 19.86
C MET A 178 -2.00 2.64 20.29
N GLN A 179 -0.83 2.10 19.95
CA GLN A 179 -0.43 0.76 20.36
C GLN A 179 -0.25 0.67 21.89
N ASP A 180 0.34 1.68 22.53
CA ASP A 180 0.49 1.75 23.99
C ASP A 180 -0.88 1.78 24.71
N MET A 181 -1.92 2.28 24.04
CA MET A 181 -3.31 2.25 24.51
C MET A 181 -4.01 0.89 24.27
N GLY A 182 -3.31 -0.10 23.70
CA GLY A 182 -3.87 -1.41 23.37
C GLY A 182 -4.84 -1.40 22.17
N LEU A 183 -4.83 -0.35 21.35
CA LEU A 183 -5.70 -0.25 20.18
C LEU A 183 -5.16 -1.11 19.02
N PRO A 184 -6.05 -1.66 18.17
CA PRO A 184 -5.63 -2.47 17.03
C PRO A 184 -5.09 -1.58 15.91
N VAL A 185 -3.78 -1.34 15.95
CA VAL A 185 -3.08 -0.51 14.95
C VAL A 185 -1.95 -1.27 14.27
N ALA A 186 -1.59 -0.78 13.10
CA ALA A 186 -0.47 -1.26 12.29
C ALA A 186 0.22 -0.07 11.60
N LEU A 187 1.49 -0.25 11.21
CA LEU A 187 2.32 0.80 10.66
C LEU A 187 2.91 0.41 9.31
N THR A 188 2.94 1.33 8.36
CA THR A 188 3.67 1.16 7.11
C THR A 188 5.11 1.68 7.21
N LEU A 189 6.09 0.92 6.71
CA LEU A 189 7.49 1.34 6.60
C LEU A 189 8.01 1.12 5.17
N GLN A 190 8.98 1.94 4.75
CA GLN A 190 9.36 2.07 3.34
C GLN A 190 10.81 1.65 3.08
N ALA A 191 11.01 0.53 2.40
CA ALA A 191 12.34 -0.06 2.19
C ALA A 191 13.35 0.82 1.43
N TYR A 192 12.91 1.85 0.69
CA TYR A 192 13.82 2.78 0.03
C TYR A 192 14.54 3.76 0.97
N LEU A 193 14.10 3.96 2.21
CA LEU A 193 14.79 4.87 3.15
C LEU A 193 15.89 4.15 3.92
N ARG A 194 16.98 4.88 4.19
CA ARG A 194 18.12 4.36 4.98
C ARG A 194 17.75 4.16 6.45
N ARG A 195 16.89 5.03 7.01
CA ARG A 195 16.42 4.98 8.40
C ARG A 195 15.56 3.76 8.74
N THR A 196 14.91 3.16 7.73
CA THR A 196 13.85 2.16 7.94
C THR A 196 14.29 0.94 8.72
N ARG A 197 15.57 0.53 8.63
CA ARG A 197 16.05 -0.59 9.44
C ARG A 197 15.97 -0.28 10.94
N GLN A 198 16.38 0.92 11.35
CA GLN A 198 16.30 1.33 12.75
C GLN A 198 14.84 1.43 13.21
N ASP A 199 13.99 2.07 12.40
CA ASP A 199 12.56 2.19 12.71
C ASP A 199 11.92 0.79 12.85
N LEU A 200 12.23 -0.14 11.93
CA LEU A 200 11.73 -1.53 11.96
C LEU A 200 12.17 -2.28 13.22
N GLN A 201 13.44 -2.17 13.62
CA GLN A 201 13.94 -2.84 14.82
C GLN A 201 13.22 -2.36 16.09
N ALA A 202 12.91 -1.07 16.18
CA ALA A 202 12.09 -0.54 17.27
C ALA A 202 10.66 -1.12 17.26
N GLN A 203 10.05 -1.31 16.08
CA GLN A 203 8.71 -1.90 15.96
C GLN A 203 8.72 -3.42 16.23
N ILE A 204 9.79 -4.13 15.86
CA ILE A 204 10.00 -5.54 16.23
C ILE A 204 10.07 -5.70 17.74
N ALA A 205 10.82 -4.84 18.44
CA ALA A 205 10.91 -4.87 19.90
C ALA A 205 9.56 -4.64 20.59
N ARG A 206 8.63 -3.93 19.93
CA ARG A 206 7.30 -3.61 20.43
C ARG A 206 6.22 -4.64 20.06
N GLY A 207 6.56 -5.67 19.29
CA GLY A 207 5.57 -6.63 18.80
C GLY A 207 4.52 -6.01 17.86
N SER A 208 4.90 -4.95 17.13
CA SER A 208 3.96 -4.21 16.28
C SER A 208 3.58 -5.01 15.02
N ARG A 209 2.48 -4.60 14.38
CA ARG A 209 2.13 -5.08 13.03
C ARG A 209 2.70 -4.09 12.02
N VAL A 210 3.49 -4.57 11.06
CA VAL A 210 4.16 -3.67 10.11
C VAL A 210 3.98 -4.13 8.67
N ARG A 211 3.46 -3.20 7.85
CA ARG A 211 3.44 -3.26 6.38
C ARG A 211 4.76 -2.74 5.82
N LEU A 212 5.54 -3.62 5.22
CA LEU A 212 6.74 -3.22 4.47
C LEU A 212 6.39 -3.00 3.00
N VAL A 213 6.57 -1.76 2.53
CA VAL A 213 6.46 -1.38 1.12
C VAL A 213 7.83 -1.02 0.55
N LYS A 214 7.94 -0.94 -0.78
CA LYS A 214 9.12 -0.35 -1.43
C LYS A 214 9.31 1.14 -1.05
N GLY A 215 8.21 1.89 -0.99
CA GLY A 215 8.19 3.36 -0.98
C GLY A 215 7.75 3.92 -2.32
N ALA A 216 6.84 4.90 -2.30
CA ALA A 216 6.20 5.49 -3.48
C ALA A 216 6.61 6.94 -3.76
N PHE A 217 7.31 7.58 -2.83
CA PHE A 217 7.72 8.98 -2.92
C PHE A 217 9.17 9.11 -3.41
N ALA A 218 9.53 10.32 -3.85
CA ALA A 218 10.91 10.67 -4.14
C ALA A 218 11.53 11.28 -2.89
N ALA A 219 12.74 10.85 -2.58
CA ALA A 219 13.54 11.38 -1.48
C ALA A 219 14.98 11.56 -1.96
N PRO A 220 15.72 12.53 -1.39
CA PRO A 220 17.09 12.79 -1.82
C PRO A 220 18.04 11.61 -1.48
N PRO A 221 19.17 11.45 -2.22
CA PRO A 221 20.02 10.25 -2.13
C PRO A 221 20.76 10.07 -0.80
N ASP A 222 20.87 11.15 -0.02
CA ASP A 222 21.40 11.18 1.34
C ASP A 222 20.52 10.40 2.32
N ILE A 223 19.19 10.47 2.18
CA ILE A 223 18.26 9.74 3.05
C ILE A 223 17.68 8.46 2.42
N ALA A 224 17.79 8.29 1.09
CA ALA A 224 17.18 7.19 0.36
C ALA A 224 18.12 6.44 -0.59
N PHE A 225 17.88 5.14 -0.73
CA PHE A 225 18.42 4.32 -1.81
C PHE A 225 17.74 4.70 -3.13
N THR A 226 18.52 5.11 -4.13
CA THR A 226 17.98 5.55 -5.43
C THR A 226 18.07 4.47 -6.51
N LYS A 227 18.99 3.51 -6.37
CA LYS A 227 19.14 2.40 -7.32
C LYS A 227 18.17 1.27 -6.96
N ARG A 228 17.52 0.68 -7.97
CA ARG A 228 16.57 -0.42 -7.78
C ARG A 228 17.19 -1.64 -7.11
N ALA A 229 18.45 -1.97 -7.44
CA ALA A 229 19.17 -3.08 -6.84
C ALA A 229 19.36 -2.86 -5.33
N ASP A 230 19.77 -1.66 -4.92
CA ASP A 230 19.98 -1.31 -3.51
C ASP A 230 18.66 -1.35 -2.73
N ILE A 231 17.57 -0.81 -3.31
CA ILE A 231 16.23 -0.88 -2.69
C ILE A 231 15.81 -2.34 -2.51
N LYS A 232 15.97 -3.19 -3.54
CA LYS A 232 15.59 -4.61 -3.47
C LYS A 232 16.45 -5.39 -2.46
N ALA A 233 17.74 -5.08 -2.39
CA ALA A 233 18.64 -5.64 -1.39
C ALA A 233 18.21 -5.24 0.04
N ASN A 234 17.86 -3.97 0.26
CA ASN A 234 17.35 -3.51 1.54
C ASN A 234 15.99 -4.13 1.88
N SER A 235 15.06 -4.23 0.92
CA SER A 235 13.79 -4.95 1.11
C SER A 235 14.02 -6.39 1.57
N ARG A 236 14.97 -7.11 0.95
CA ARG A 236 15.32 -8.48 1.34
C ARG A 236 15.87 -8.55 2.76
N ALA A 237 16.76 -7.63 3.13
CA ALA A 237 17.31 -7.56 4.49
C ALA A 237 16.21 -7.28 5.53
N LEU A 238 15.33 -6.33 5.27
CA LEU A 238 14.20 -6.00 6.16
C LEU A 238 13.20 -7.14 6.30
N ILE A 239 12.90 -7.88 5.23
CA ILE A 239 12.07 -9.10 5.30
C ILE A 239 12.73 -10.15 6.20
N GLY A 240 14.06 -10.32 6.11
CA GLY A 240 14.82 -11.19 6.99
C GLY A 240 14.71 -10.80 8.47
N ASP A 241 14.84 -9.50 8.77
CA ASP A 241 14.66 -8.96 10.12
C ASP A 241 13.21 -9.20 10.63
N MET A 242 12.19 -8.94 9.79
CA MET A 242 10.75 -9.14 10.11
C MET A 242 10.39 -10.59 10.42
N LEU A 243 11.05 -11.55 9.76
CA LEU A 243 10.83 -12.99 9.93
C LEU A 243 11.86 -13.65 10.84
N SER A 244 12.61 -12.86 11.62
CA SER A 244 13.57 -13.39 12.58
C SER A 244 12.87 -14.12 13.74
N GLN A 245 13.62 -14.98 14.45
CA GLN A 245 13.13 -15.61 15.68
C GLN A 245 12.73 -14.56 16.73
N GLN A 246 13.52 -13.50 16.89
CA GLN A 246 13.22 -12.40 17.80
C GLN A 246 11.90 -11.72 17.47
N ALA A 247 11.62 -11.43 16.19
CA ALA A 247 10.35 -10.86 15.78
C ALA A 247 9.18 -11.77 16.16
N ARG A 248 9.32 -13.09 15.97
CA ARG A 248 8.30 -14.06 16.33
C ARG A 248 8.04 -14.09 17.84
N GLU A 249 9.10 -14.13 18.64
CA GLU A 249 9.04 -14.16 20.10
C GLU A 249 8.42 -12.88 20.69
N ASN A 250 8.64 -11.74 20.05
CA ASN A 250 8.04 -10.47 20.44
C ASN A 250 6.57 -10.31 19.98
N GLY A 251 6.01 -11.29 19.25
CA GLY A 251 4.65 -11.21 18.73
C GLY A 251 4.47 -10.21 17.57
N PHE A 252 5.56 -9.85 16.89
CA PHE A 252 5.52 -8.99 15.70
C PHE A 252 4.71 -9.65 14.58
N TYR A 253 3.96 -8.85 13.81
CA TYR A 253 3.18 -9.36 12.68
C TYR A 253 3.69 -8.77 11.34
N PRO A 254 4.39 -9.58 10.52
CA PRO A 254 4.91 -9.14 9.22
C PRO A 254 3.81 -9.02 8.15
N ILE A 255 3.75 -7.88 7.47
CA ILE A 255 2.93 -7.70 6.28
C ILE A 255 3.84 -7.28 5.11
N ILE A 256 3.98 -8.15 4.11
CA ILE A 256 4.89 -7.94 2.97
C ILE A 256 4.11 -7.41 1.77
N ALA A 257 4.13 -6.08 1.58
CA ALA A 257 3.37 -5.40 0.54
C ALA A 257 4.19 -5.24 -0.76
N THR A 258 4.15 -6.24 -1.64
CA THR A 258 4.93 -6.27 -2.88
C THR A 258 4.30 -7.12 -3.98
N HIS A 259 4.54 -6.74 -5.24
CA HIS A 259 4.23 -7.55 -6.42
C HIS A 259 5.47 -8.23 -7.01
N ASP A 260 6.64 -8.08 -6.36
CA ASP A 260 7.89 -8.71 -6.78
C ASP A 260 7.91 -10.17 -6.33
N THR A 261 7.67 -11.09 -7.25
CA THR A 261 7.58 -12.53 -6.97
C THR A 261 8.85 -13.10 -6.36
N ALA A 262 10.03 -12.55 -6.69
CA ALA A 262 11.28 -13.02 -6.09
C ALA A 262 11.41 -12.61 -4.62
N LEU A 263 10.81 -11.47 -4.21
CA LEU A 263 10.71 -11.14 -2.79
C LEU A 263 9.66 -12.02 -2.09
N GLN A 264 8.56 -12.35 -2.77
CA GLN A 264 7.54 -13.24 -2.22
C GLN A 264 8.08 -14.66 -1.97
N ASP A 265 8.78 -15.23 -2.94
CA ASP A 265 9.41 -16.55 -2.80
C ASP A 265 10.47 -16.52 -1.68
N PHE A 266 11.30 -15.47 -1.62
CA PHE A 266 12.25 -15.29 -0.52
C PHE A 266 11.56 -15.20 0.86
N THR A 267 10.43 -14.49 0.96
CA THR A 267 9.63 -14.41 2.19
C THR A 267 9.18 -15.80 2.63
N ILE A 268 8.61 -16.61 1.72
CA ILE A 268 8.12 -17.96 2.04
C ILE A 268 9.27 -18.87 2.51
N GLU A 269 10.41 -18.84 1.80
CA GLU A 269 11.60 -19.61 2.17
C GLU A 269 12.14 -19.21 3.55
N THR A 270 12.24 -17.91 3.81
CA THR A 270 12.73 -17.37 5.08
C THR A 270 11.77 -17.67 6.23
N ALA A 271 10.47 -17.51 6.00
CA ALA A 271 9.42 -17.82 6.97
C ALA A 271 9.51 -19.29 7.40
N ARG A 272 9.58 -20.21 6.44
CA ARG A 272 9.73 -21.64 6.71
C ARG A 272 11.02 -21.94 7.48
N ALA A 273 12.15 -21.37 7.06
CA ALA A 273 13.45 -21.59 7.70
C ALA A 273 13.46 -21.12 9.17
N ASN A 274 12.73 -20.04 9.48
CA ASN A 274 12.65 -19.48 10.82
C ASN A 274 11.41 -19.94 11.61
N GLY A 275 10.67 -20.93 11.09
CA GLY A 275 9.54 -21.56 11.77
C GLY A 275 8.29 -20.68 11.88
N TRP A 276 8.05 -19.77 10.94
CA TRP A 276 6.78 -19.06 10.79
C TRP A 276 5.82 -19.92 9.97
N ALA A 277 4.57 -20.06 10.42
CA ALA A 277 3.53 -20.74 9.66
C ALA A 277 2.82 -19.76 8.71
N ALA A 278 2.22 -20.31 7.65
CA ALA A 278 1.34 -19.53 6.79
C ALA A 278 0.19 -18.93 7.63
N GLY A 279 0.01 -17.60 7.52
CA GLY A 279 -0.96 -16.85 8.32
C GLY A 279 -0.38 -16.12 9.53
N ASP A 280 0.81 -16.48 10.00
CA ASP A 280 1.57 -15.70 11.01
C ASP A 280 2.18 -14.42 10.40
N TYR A 281 2.20 -14.36 9.06
CA TYR A 281 2.48 -13.19 8.24
C TYR A 281 1.47 -13.15 7.09
N GLU A 282 1.44 -12.03 6.34
CA GLU A 282 0.63 -11.95 5.13
C GLU A 282 1.32 -11.19 3.99
N PHE A 283 0.87 -11.47 2.77
CA PHE A 283 1.22 -10.71 1.58
C PHE A 283 0.15 -9.70 1.25
N GLU A 284 0.58 -8.51 0.87
CA GLU A 284 -0.31 -7.45 0.40
C GLU A 284 0.02 -6.98 -1.01
N MET A 285 -1.01 -6.78 -1.82
CA MET A 285 -0.91 -6.30 -3.19
C MET A 285 -2.02 -5.29 -3.48
N LEU A 286 -1.91 -4.55 -4.57
CA LEU A 286 -2.92 -3.59 -4.98
C LEU A 286 -4.01 -4.30 -5.80
N LEU A 287 -5.27 -3.95 -5.56
CA LEU A 287 -6.37 -4.40 -6.42
C LEU A 287 -6.11 -4.04 -7.89
N GLY A 288 -6.41 -4.96 -8.81
CA GLY A 288 -6.24 -4.76 -10.25
C GLY A 288 -4.80 -4.86 -10.76
N VAL A 289 -3.80 -5.04 -9.90
CA VAL A 289 -2.38 -5.17 -10.27
C VAL A 289 -1.91 -6.60 -10.04
N ARG A 290 -1.57 -7.30 -11.13
CA ARG A 290 -1.04 -8.67 -11.09
C ARG A 290 -1.87 -9.61 -10.19
N GLU A 291 -3.19 -9.59 -10.32
CA GLU A 291 -4.08 -10.45 -9.53
C GLU A 291 -3.82 -11.95 -9.78
N ASP A 292 -3.21 -12.30 -10.90
CA ASP A 292 -2.66 -13.64 -11.16
C ASP A 292 -1.69 -14.09 -10.05
N VAL A 293 -0.80 -13.18 -9.62
CA VAL A 293 0.17 -13.43 -8.55
C VAL A 293 -0.54 -13.58 -7.20
N ALA A 294 -1.50 -12.71 -6.92
CA ALA A 294 -2.27 -12.77 -5.68
C ALA A 294 -3.03 -14.09 -5.53
N LYS A 295 -3.70 -14.53 -6.59
CA LYS A 295 -4.41 -15.82 -6.63
C LYS A 295 -3.45 -17.00 -6.53
N ALA A 296 -2.29 -16.93 -7.19
CA ALA A 296 -1.28 -17.97 -7.10
C ALA A 296 -0.73 -18.12 -5.67
N LEU A 297 -0.49 -17.01 -4.95
CA LEU A 297 -0.09 -17.06 -3.55
C LEU A 297 -1.19 -17.62 -2.64
N ALA A 298 -2.44 -17.16 -2.81
CA ALA A 298 -3.57 -17.69 -2.05
C ALA A 298 -3.76 -19.21 -2.29
N ALA A 299 -3.60 -19.68 -3.54
CA ALA A 299 -3.66 -21.10 -3.88
C ALA A 299 -2.52 -21.92 -3.27
N LYS A 300 -1.38 -21.31 -2.90
CA LYS A 300 -0.30 -21.94 -2.13
C LYS A 300 -0.63 -22.03 -0.62
N GLY A 301 -1.77 -21.52 -0.18
CA GLY A 301 -2.18 -21.47 1.23
C GLY A 301 -1.66 -20.25 2.00
N GLU A 302 -0.99 -19.31 1.32
CA GLU A 302 -0.52 -18.07 1.94
C GLU A 302 -1.69 -17.13 2.26
N ARG A 303 -1.57 -16.37 3.34
CA ARG A 303 -2.52 -15.28 3.62
C ARG A 303 -2.24 -14.13 2.68
N VAL A 304 -3.24 -13.77 1.87
CA VAL A 304 -3.14 -12.66 0.90
C VAL A 304 -4.24 -11.65 1.17
N ARG A 305 -3.86 -10.37 1.15
CA ARG A 305 -4.77 -9.24 1.24
C ARG A 305 -4.58 -8.31 0.04
N LEU A 306 -5.68 -7.85 -0.55
CA LEU A 306 -5.64 -6.78 -1.55
C LEU A 306 -5.98 -5.44 -0.90
N TYR A 307 -5.21 -4.42 -1.25
CA TYR A 307 -5.53 -3.03 -0.97
C TYR A 307 -6.65 -2.59 -1.92
N VAL A 308 -7.81 -2.32 -1.36
CA VAL A 308 -9.07 -2.05 -2.05
C VAL A 308 -9.42 -0.58 -1.86
N PRO A 309 -9.01 0.30 -2.78
CA PRO A 309 -9.40 1.70 -2.71
C PRO A 309 -10.85 1.86 -3.17
N PHE A 310 -11.59 2.77 -2.53
CA PHE A 310 -12.96 3.13 -2.86
C PHE A 310 -13.18 4.63 -2.62
N GLY A 311 -14.22 5.21 -3.23
CA GLY A 311 -14.53 6.65 -3.08
C GLY A 311 -14.61 7.38 -4.42
N ARG A 312 -15.15 8.60 -4.38
CA ARG A 312 -15.45 9.41 -5.57
C ARG A 312 -14.18 9.87 -6.29
N ASP A 313 -13.06 9.99 -5.59
CA ASP A 313 -11.83 10.59 -6.12
C ASP A 313 -10.82 9.57 -6.61
N TRP A 314 -11.34 8.64 -7.39
CA TRP A 314 -10.59 7.55 -7.97
C TRP A 314 -9.62 7.98 -9.08
N TRP A 315 -9.86 9.13 -9.73
CA TRP A 315 -9.09 9.54 -10.91
C TRP A 315 -7.62 9.84 -10.62
N PRO A 316 -7.23 10.63 -9.59
CA PRO A 316 -5.82 10.84 -9.27
C PRO A 316 -5.08 9.54 -8.92
N HIS A 317 -5.75 8.62 -8.22
CA HIS A 317 -5.20 7.32 -7.87
C HIS A 317 -4.98 6.44 -9.12
N ALA A 318 -6.01 6.31 -9.96
CA ALA A 318 -5.93 5.55 -11.22
C ALA A 318 -4.87 6.14 -12.15
N ALA A 319 -4.83 7.47 -12.32
CA ALA A 319 -3.85 8.15 -13.16
C ALA A 319 -2.40 7.89 -12.70
N ARG A 320 -2.13 7.89 -11.39
CA ARG A 320 -0.82 7.53 -10.83
C ARG A 320 -0.45 6.08 -11.17
N ARG A 321 -1.39 5.14 -11.00
CA ARG A 321 -1.19 3.70 -11.31
C ARG A 321 -0.97 3.43 -12.80
N ILE A 322 -1.66 4.15 -13.67
CA ILE A 322 -1.45 4.11 -15.12
C ILE A 322 -0.08 4.71 -15.49
N GLY A 323 0.32 5.79 -14.84
CA GLY A 323 1.64 6.42 -15.03
C GLY A 323 2.82 5.53 -14.64
N GLU A 324 2.64 4.63 -13.66
CA GLU A 324 3.68 3.71 -13.19
C GLU A 324 4.02 2.59 -14.21
N ASN A 325 3.06 2.23 -15.08
CA ASN A 325 3.24 1.22 -16.13
C ASN A 325 2.69 1.69 -17.50
N PRO A 326 3.54 2.11 -18.46
CA PRO A 326 3.11 2.58 -19.78
C PRO A 326 2.27 1.58 -20.58
N ALA A 327 2.39 0.26 -20.32
CA ALA A 327 1.53 -0.74 -20.95
C ALA A 327 0.05 -0.58 -20.57
N ASN A 328 -0.24 -0.05 -19.37
CA ASN A 328 -1.60 0.27 -18.94
C ASN A 328 -2.17 1.52 -19.63
N ALA A 329 -1.32 2.36 -20.24
CA ALA A 329 -1.75 3.54 -20.99
C ALA A 329 -2.36 3.19 -22.35
N MET A 330 -1.92 2.10 -22.97
CA MET A 330 -2.46 1.61 -24.23
C MET A 330 -3.91 1.14 -24.07
N LEU A 331 -4.28 0.63 -22.88
CA LEU A 331 -5.67 0.32 -22.50
C LEU A 331 -6.52 1.59 -22.38
N LEU A 332 -5.93 2.69 -21.88
CA LEU A 332 -6.58 4.00 -21.74
C LEU A 332 -6.80 4.68 -23.10
N MET A 333 -5.83 4.58 -24.02
CA MET A 333 -6.02 5.06 -25.39
C MET A 333 -7.10 4.25 -26.12
N ARG A 334 -7.13 2.93 -25.97
CA ARG A 334 -8.19 2.10 -26.57
C ARG A 334 -9.59 2.41 -26.02
N SER A 335 -9.73 2.82 -24.76
CA SER A 335 -11.01 3.20 -24.18
C SER A 335 -11.47 4.62 -24.52
N LEU A 336 -10.57 5.51 -24.97
CA LEU A 336 -10.93 6.87 -25.40
C LEU A 336 -11.38 6.93 -26.87
N PHE A 337 -11.10 5.89 -27.66
CA PHE A 337 -11.46 5.77 -29.07
C PHE A 337 -12.46 4.63 -29.34
N SER A 338 -13.16 4.13 -28.32
CA SER A 338 -14.23 3.13 -28.42
C SER A 338 -15.53 3.61 -27.82
#